data_AF-A0A524FBF8-F1
#
_entry.id   AF-A0A524FBF8-F1
#
_cell.length_a   1.000
_cell.length_b   1.000
_cell.length_c   1.000
_cell.angle_alpha   90.00
_cell.angle_beta   90.00
_cell.angle_gamma   90.00
#
_symmetry.space_group_name_H-M   'P 1'
#
loop_
_entity.id
_entity.type
_entity.pdbx_description
1 polymer ?
#
loop_
_entity_poly.entity_id
_entity_poly.type
_entity_poly.pdbx_seq_one_letter_code
_entity_poly.pdbx_strand_id
1 'polypeptide(L)'
;MSDNENLWYEIPSTAWISLARRGMESISLAQCFLKNCDNEDIDLLEPFKKEESDDNKKHIKKIHIKCKKCGGIFQLKFETIKRVAKPKNMNKDEVEDDQVLSIGLVYALDEENNNLGHIGYF
;
A
#
# COMPACT_ATOMS: atom_id res chain seq x y z
N MET A 1 2.93 14.76 25.82
CA MET A 1 3.95 14.16 24.94
C MET A 1 3.16 13.55 23.81
N SER A 2 3.12 14.22 22.65
CA SER A 2 2.19 13.91 21.58
C SER A 2 2.54 12.56 20.97
N ASP A 3 1.59 11.63 21.04
CA ASP A 3 1.58 10.32 20.40
C ASP A 3 1.72 10.46 18.88
N ASN A 4 2.93 10.77 18.41
CA ASN A 4 3.32 10.47 17.04
C ASN A 4 3.45 8.96 16.97
N GLU A 5 2.33 8.25 16.84
CA GLU A 5 2.32 6.92 16.26
C GLU A 5 3.19 7.01 15.01
N ASN A 6 4.31 6.29 15.05
CA ASN A 6 5.26 6.31 13.96
C ASN A 6 4.53 5.64 12.79
N LEU A 7 3.92 6.44 11.92
CA LEU A 7 3.08 6.02 10.79
C LEU A 7 3.81 5.04 9.86
N TRP A 8 5.13 4.96 9.98
CA TRP A 8 5.95 3.89 9.41
C TRP A 8 5.54 2.47 9.82
N TYR A 9 5.04 2.26 11.03
CA TYR A 9 4.55 0.93 11.46
C TYR A 9 3.31 0.47 10.68
N GLU A 10 2.58 1.39 10.06
CA GLU A 10 1.41 1.10 9.23
C GLU A 10 1.78 0.81 7.77
N ILE A 11 3.02 1.14 7.38
CA ILE A 11 3.55 0.93 6.03
C ILE A 11 4.31 -0.41 6.02
N PRO A 12 3.90 -1.38 5.19
CA PRO A 12 4.71 -2.56 4.94
C PRO A 12 6.11 -2.16 4.45
N SER A 13 7.15 -2.86 4.89
CA SER A 13 8.53 -2.54 4.44
C SER A 13 8.70 -2.74 2.94
N THR A 14 8.05 -3.76 2.38
CA THR A 14 8.16 -4.14 0.97
C THR A 14 6.80 -4.42 0.34
N ALA A 15 6.69 -4.18 -0.96
CA ALA A 15 5.62 -4.71 -1.81
C ALA A 15 6.20 -5.75 -2.77
N TRP A 16 5.37 -6.67 -3.23
CA TRP A 16 5.73 -7.69 -4.23
C TRP A 16 5.28 -7.27 -5.63
N ILE A 17 6.20 -7.23 -6.58
CA ILE A 17 5.95 -6.98 -8.00
C ILE A 17 5.92 -8.31 -8.75
N SER A 18 4.91 -8.52 -9.60
CA SER A 18 4.91 -9.63 -10.53
C SER A 18 5.73 -9.30 -11.79
N LEU A 19 6.78 -10.09 -12.05
CA LEU A 19 7.63 -9.99 -13.24
C LEU A 19 7.23 -11.02 -14.31
N ALA A 20 5.91 -11.24 -14.44
CA ALA A 20 5.32 -12.23 -15.33
C ALA A 20 6.00 -13.61 -15.20
N ARG A 21 6.79 -14.03 -16.20
CA ARG A 21 7.44 -15.35 -16.24
C ARG A 21 8.65 -15.48 -15.31
N ARG A 22 9.17 -14.37 -14.76
CA ARG A 22 10.34 -14.36 -13.86
C ARG A 22 9.96 -14.54 -12.39
N GLY A 23 8.67 -14.65 -12.07
CA GLY A 23 8.18 -14.78 -10.70
C GLY A 23 7.83 -13.43 -10.09
N MET A 24 8.16 -13.25 -8.82
CA MET A 24 7.91 -12.02 -8.07
C MET A 24 9.19 -11.50 -7.43
N GLU A 25 9.34 -10.17 -7.41
CA GLU A 25 10.44 -9.49 -6.71
C GLU A 25 9.87 -8.54 -5.66
N SER A 26 10.59 -8.39 -4.54
CA SER A 26 10.24 -7.43 -3.50
C SER A 26 10.83 -6.06 -3.81
N ILE A 27 10.00 -5.02 -3.75
CA ILE A 27 10.41 -3.61 -3.85
C ILE A 27 10.22 -2.91 -2.51
N SER A 28 11.20 -2.10 -2.10
CA SER A 28 11.09 -1.30 -0.87
C SER A 28 10.05 -0.20 -1.03
N LEU A 29 9.20 0.00 -0.01
CA LEU A 29 8.28 1.14 0.06
C LEU A 29 8.91 2.37 0.73
N ALA A 30 10.10 2.22 1.32
CA ALA A 30 10.86 3.30 1.94
C ALA A 30 11.65 4.14 0.92
N GLN A 31 11.02 4.50 -0.20
CA GLN A 31 11.59 5.34 -1.25
C GLN A 31 10.58 6.39 -1.71
N CYS A 32 11.05 7.44 -2.35
CA CYS A 32 10.19 8.45 -2.96
C CYS A 32 9.74 8.00 -4.36
N PHE A 33 8.43 7.98 -4.58
CA PHE A 33 7.83 7.56 -5.86
C PHE A 33 7.50 8.73 -6.81
N LEU A 34 7.93 9.96 -6.48
CA LEU A 34 7.73 11.11 -7.35
C LEU A 34 8.67 11.04 -8.55
N LYS A 35 8.16 11.37 -9.74
CA LYS A 35 8.91 11.27 -11.01
C LYS A 35 10.22 12.07 -11.06
N ASN A 36 10.34 13.09 -10.22
CA ASN A 36 11.48 13.99 -10.14
C ASN A 36 12.40 13.72 -8.93
N CYS A 37 12.25 12.58 -8.25
CA CYS A 37 13.02 12.26 -7.07
C CYS A 37 13.44 10.79 -7.03
N ASP A 38 14.68 10.55 -6.67
CA ASP A 38 15.37 9.27 -6.53
C ASP A 38 15.79 9.05 -5.05
N ASN A 39 14.97 9.53 -4.10
CA ASN A 39 15.29 9.40 -2.69
C ASN A 39 15.00 7.97 -2.20
N GLU A 40 16.03 7.25 -1.77
CA GLU A 40 15.92 5.93 -1.13
C GLU A 40 16.14 5.99 0.39
N ASP A 41 16.49 7.15 0.93
CA ASP A 41 16.76 7.34 2.36
C ASP A 41 15.47 7.54 3.15
N ILE A 42 15.20 6.62 4.09
CA ILE A 42 14.00 6.63 4.94
C ILE A 42 13.96 7.84 5.89
N ASP A 43 15.12 8.31 6.36
CA ASP A 43 15.23 9.46 7.28
C ASP A 43 14.78 10.78 6.63
N LEU A 44 14.78 10.81 5.29
CA LEU A 44 14.32 11.95 4.49
C LEU A 44 12.84 11.85 4.15
N LEU A 45 12.14 10.79 4.55
CA LEU A 45 10.72 10.58 4.32
C LEU A 45 9.94 10.75 5.63
N GLU A 46 9.01 11.69 5.63
CA GLU A 46 8.17 12.00 6.79
C GLU A 46 6.70 11.72 6.47
N PRO A 47 6.17 10.57 6.91
CA PRO A 47 4.73 10.35 6.91
C PRO A 47 4.07 11.30 7.92
N PHE A 48 3.01 11.99 7.51
CA PHE A 48 2.36 13.01 8.34
C PHE A 48 0.84 12.91 8.42
N LYS A 49 0.20 12.16 7.51
CA LYS A 49 -1.26 11.99 7.50
C LYS A 49 -1.63 10.58 7.11
N LYS A 50 -2.66 10.05 7.78
CA LYS A 50 -3.29 8.77 7.50
C LYS A 50 -4.78 8.99 7.22
N GLU A 51 -5.29 8.36 6.17
CA GLU A 51 -6.71 8.30 5.85
C GLU A 51 -7.09 6.83 5.70
N GLU A 52 -8.17 6.40 6.36
CA GLU A 52 -8.70 5.05 6.22
C GLU A 52 -10.16 5.12 5.79
N SER A 53 -10.53 4.19 4.92
CA SER A 53 -11.89 4.00 4.44
C SER A 53 -12.13 2.50 4.33
N ASP A 54 -13.12 2.01 5.06
CA ASP A 54 -13.55 0.62 4.98
C ASP A 54 -14.96 0.55 4.37
N ASP A 55 -15.06 -0.18 3.27
CA ASP A 55 -16.31 -0.58 2.65
C ASP A 55 -16.48 -2.10 2.72
N ASN A 56 -17.71 -2.57 2.52
CA ASN A 56 -18.05 -4.00 2.44
C ASN A 56 -17.26 -4.77 1.35
N LYS A 57 -16.73 -4.07 0.34
CA LYS A 57 -15.97 -4.68 -0.76
C LYS A 57 -14.47 -4.49 -0.63
N LYS A 58 -14.01 -3.45 0.04
CA LYS A 58 -12.60 -3.09 0.07
C LYS A 58 -12.25 -2.23 1.27
N HIS A 59 -11.02 -2.36 1.74
CA HIS A 59 -10.44 -1.48 2.74
C HIS A 59 -9.32 -0.68 2.08
N ILE A 60 -9.37 0.64 2.17
CA ILE A 60 -8.39 1.56 1.61
C ILE A 60 -7.71 2.31 2.76
N LYS A 61 -6.39 2.23 2.83
CA LYS A 61 -5.55 3.04 3.71
C LYS A 61 -4.64 3.90 2.85
N LYS A 62 -4.67 5.22 3.05
CA LYS A 62 -3.75 6.17 2.41
C LYS A 62 -2.83 6.76 3.46
N ILE A 63 -1.54 6.82 3.16
CA ILE A 63 -0.53 7.44 4.01
C ILE A 63 0.19 8.49 3.18
N HIS A 64 0.12 9.75 3.64
CA HIS A 64 0.77 10.87 2.99
C HIS A 64 2.17 11.03 3.56
N ILE A 65 3.14 11.11 2.66
CA ILE A 65 4.57 11.15 2.97
C ILE A 65 5.16 12.37 2.28
N LYS A 66 5.86 13.19 3.06
CA LYS A 66 6.65 14.30 2.55
C LYS A 66 8.10 13.87 2.39
N CYS A 67 8.67 14.10 1.22
CA CYS A 67 10.09 13.87 0.97
C CYS A 67 10.86 15.16 1.24
N LYS A 68 11.85 15.13 2.14
CA LYS A 68 12.74 16.26 2.41
C LYS A 68 13.70 16.56 1.27
N LYS A 69 14.09 15.55 0.47
CA LYS A 69 15.04 15.69 -0.64
C LYS A 69 14.49 16.56 -1.77
N CYS A 70 13.26 16.28 -2.23
CA CYS A 70 12.61 17.04 -3.30
C CYS A 70 11.57 18.05 -2.79
N GLY A 71 11.22 18.02 -1.51
CA GLY A 71 10.16 18.84 -0.91
C GLY A 71 8.74 18.43 -1.28
N GLY A 72 8.59 17.45 -2.20
CA GLY A 72 7.30 17.00 -2.70
C GLY A 72 6.56 16.09 -1.73
N ILE A 73 5.24 16.03 -1.91
CA ILE A 73 4.33 15.16 -1.15
C ILE A 73 3.82 14.07 -2.10
N PHE A 74 3.86 12.83 -1.63
CA PHE A 74 3.24 11.70 -2.30
C PHE A 74 2.40 10.90 -1.31
N GLN A 75 1.56 10.02 -1.82
CA GLN A 75 0.68 9.20 -1.01
C GLN A 75 0.89 7.73 -1.39
N LEU A 76 1.06 6.88 -0.37
CA LEU A 76 0.94 5.43 -0.55
C LEU A 76 -0.49 5.02 -0.26
N LYS A 77 -1.16 4.47 -1.28
CA LYS A 77 -2.51 3.93 -1.17
C LYS A 77 -2.45 2.41 -1.14
N PHE A 78 -2.85 1.85 -0.01
CA PHE A 78 -3.03 0.43 0.24
C PHE A 78 -4.51 0.09 0.06
N GLU A 79 -4.84 -0.77 -0.89
CA GLU A 79 -6.20 -1.23 -1.17
C GLU A 79 -6.29 -2.73 -0.97
N THR A 80 -6.98 -3.16 0.07
CA THR A 80 -7.32 -4.56 0.33
C THR A 80 -8.69 -4.85 -0.28
N ILE A 81 -8.74 -5.62 -1.36
CA ILE A 81 -10.01 -6.08 -1.94
C ILE A 81 -10.45 -7.32 -1.18
N LYS A 82 -11.65 -7.27 -0.62
CA LYS A 82 -12.27 -8.37 0.15
C LYS A 82 -12.93 -9.36 -0.82
N ARG A 83 -12.94 -10.64 -0.45
CA ARG A 83 -13.70 -11.70 -1.12
C ARG A 83 -13.35 -11.93 -2.61
N VAL A 84 -12.06 -11.95 -2.93
CA VAL A 84 -11.52 -12.08 -4.31
C VAL A 84 -11.67 -13.50 -4.86
N ALA A 85 -11.53 -14.51 -4.00
CA ALA A 85 -11.67 -15.90 -4.40
C ALA A 85 -12.20 -16.76 -3.26
N LYS A 86 -12.99 -17.78 -3.63
CA LYS A 86 -13.43 -18.84 -2.73
C LYS A 86 -12.63 -20.12 -3.00
N PRO A 87 -12.21 -20.86 -1.97
CA PRO A 87 -11.59 -22.17 -2.17
C PRO A 87 -12.55 -23.12 -2.90
N LYS A 88 -12.03 -23.86 -3.89
CA LYS A 88 -12.83 -24.75 -4.77
C LYS A 88 -13.54 -25.90 -4.05
N ASN A 89 -13.13 -26.23 -2.83
CA ASN A 89 -13.52 -27.46 -2.14
C ASN A 89 -14.48 -27.22 -0.96
N MET A 90 -15.07 -26.04 -0.82
CA MET A 90 -16.00 -25.73 0.28
C MET A 90 -17.43 -25.59 -0.23
N ASN A 91 -18.38 -26.23 0.47
CA ASN A 91 -19.80 -26.10 0.20
C ASN A 91 -20.27 -24.67 0.49
N LYS A 92 -21.29 -24.18 -0.25
CA LYS A 92 -21.80 -22.81 -0.11
C LYS A 92 -22.23 -22.44 1.32
N ASP A 93 -22.57 -23.44 2.13
CA ASP A 93 -23.09 -23.28 3.49
C ASP A 93 -22.01 -23.39 4.58
N GLU A 94 -20.75 -23.67 4.21
CA GLU A 94 -19.60 -23.80 5.13
C GLU A 94 -18.56 -22.68 5.00
N VAL A 95 -18.75 -21.73 4.07
CA VAL A 95 -17.78 -20.65 3.84
C VAL A 95 -17.94 -19.59 4.92
N GLU A 96 -17.14 -19.70 5.98
CA GLU A 96 -16.95 -18.63 6.95
C GLU A 96 -16.19 -17.46 6.30
N ASP A 97 -16.47 -16.22 6.72
CA ASP A 97 -15.94 -15.00 6.07
C ASP A 97 -14.40 -14.90 6.14
N ASP A 98 -13.79 -15.56 7.12
CA ASP A 98 -12.34 -15.70 7.34
C ASP A 98 -11.67 -16.69 6.37
N GLN A 99 -12.43 -17.52 5.65
CA GLN A 99 -11.92 -18.47 4.65
C GLN A 99 -11.89 -17.89 3.24
N VAL A 100 -12.40 -16.67 3.05
CA VAL A 100 -12.44 -16.01 1.73
C VAL A 100 -11.16 -15.22 1.50
N LEU A 101 -10.49 -15.51 0.38
CA LEU A 101 -9.22 -14.86 0.04
C LEU A 101 -9.43 -13.37 -0.26
N SER A 102 -8.51 -12.55 0.23
CA SER A 102 -8.41 -11.11 -0.04
C SER A 102 -7.06 -10.81 -0.70
N ILE A 103 -6.97 -9.68 -1.41
CA ILE A 103 -5.71 -9.24 -2.05
C ILE A 103 -5.37 -7.82 -1.63
N GLY A 104 -4.13 -7.59 -1.21
CA GLY A 104 -3.58 -6.26 -0.93
C GLY A 104 -2.90 -5.70 -2.18
N LEU A 105 -3.21 -4.45 -2.53
CA LEU A 105 -2.62 -3.69 -3.64
C LEU A 105 -1.99 -2.41 -3.12
N VAL A 106 -0.80 -2.05 -3.59
CA VAL A 106 -0.10 -0.80 -3.24
C VAL A 106 0.03 0.10 -4.46
N TYR A 107 -0.40 1.34 -4.34
CA TYR A 107 -0.26 2.38 -5.36
C TYR A 107 0.51 3.58 -4.82
N ALA A 108 1.29 4.23 -5.67
CA ALA A 108 1.80 5.58 -5.42
C ALA A 108 0.88 6.60 -6.08
N LEU A 109 0.50 7.63 -5.34
CA LEU A 109 -0.22 8.80 -5.84
C LEU A 109 0.60 10.07 -5.55
N ASP A 110 0.39 11.13 -6.31
CA ASP A 110 0.90 12.46 -5.97
C ASP A 110 -0.02 13.19 -4.97
N GLU A 111 0.31 14.44 -4.66
CA GLU A 111 -0.48 15.30 -3.77
C GLU A 111 -1.93 15.49 -4.25
N GLU A 112 -2.15 15.52 -5.57
CA GLU A 112 -3.45 15.73 -6.21
C GLU A 112 -4.27 14.45 -6.38
N ASN A 113 -3.78 13.31 -5.88
CA ASN A 113 -4.32 11.95 -6.08
C ASN A 113 -4.18 11.41 -7.53
N ASN A 114 -3.30 11.98 -8.36
CA ASN A 114 -2.99 11.37 -9.64
C ASN A 114 -2.19 10.09 -9.42
N ASN A 115 -2.55 9.04 -10.16
CA ASN A 115 -1.88 7.74 -10.04
C ASN A 115 -0.49 7.79 -10.67
N LEU A 116 0.54 7.61 -9.85
CA LEU A 116 1.95 7.53 -10.27
C LEU A 116 2.36 6.11 -10.67
N GLY A 117 1.62 5.10 -10.23
CA GLY A 117 1.82 3.71 -10.63
C GLY A 117 1.27 2.71 -9.60
N HIS A 118 0.90 1.53 -10.10
CA HIS A 118 0.73 0.34 -9.26
C HIS A 118 2.11 -0.18 -8.86
N ILE A 119 2.42 -0.15 -7.56
CA ILE A 119 3.70 -0.61 -7.04
C ILE A 119 3.70 -2.12 -6.89
N GLY A 120 2.65 -2.75 -6.37
CA GLY A 120 2.66 -4.19 -6.16
C GLY A 120 1.59 -4.71 -5.21
N TYR A 121 1.86 -5.85 -4.61
CA TYR A 121 0.99 -6.55 -3.65
C TYR A 121 1.62 -6.57 -2.25
N PHE A 122 0.81 -6.62 -1.20
CA PHE A 122 1.27 -6.69 0.20
C PHE A 122 0.38 -7.63 1.02
#